data_AF-A0AAW5PPA1-F1
#
_entry.id   AF-A0AAW5PPA1-F1
#
_cell.length_a   1.000
_cell.length_b   1.000
_cell.length_c   1.000
_cell.angle_alpha   90.00
_cell.angle_beta   90.00
_cell.angle_gamma   90.00
#
_symmetry.space_group_name_H-M   'P 1'
#
loop_
_entity.id
_entity.type
_entity.pdbx_description
1 polymer ?
#
loop_
_entity_poly.entity_id
_entity_poly.type
_entity_poly.pdbx_seq_one_letter_code
_entity_poly.pdbx_strand_id
1 'polypeptide(L)'
;MTDLLTLCQALEAIAGCTNDRDVWDRYGWVYATDGDERDARFWLSDHDAEHDDPSVEAFAAQHALSTYLEAATFADVLDVQKRQCPLSTLDDYAQALAYYSEYDAFAPVAGIDEALGEATAEARQAAHALGVGRGIFAAFDVALVQCPASKVKDAARIVAAVLDVPVGRALALCRDLPVELGRDLERPRAAAIAAAFQAAGIALEMRGYRAFPWMDAPATVRLMPVALRPAAAAGR
;
A
#
# COMPACT_ATOMS: atom_id res chain seq x y z
N MET A 1 4.18 -18.85 -7.93
CA MET A 1 3.44 -19.27 -6.68
C MET A 1 2.74 -20.61 -6.91
N THR A 2 2.54 -21.52 -5.93
CA THR A 2 1.94 -22.87 -6.18
C THR A 2 0.59 -23.15 -5.53
N ASP A 3 0.10 -22.26 -4.67
CA ASP A 3 -1.12 -22.50 -3.89
C ASP A 3 -2.33 -21.79 -4.50
N LEU A 4 -3.49 -22.44 -4.44
CA LEU A 4 -4.77 -21.84 -4.79
C LEU A 4 -5.26 -20.94 -3.65
N LEU A 5 -5.67 -19.74 -4.00
CA LEU A 5 -6.12 -18.69 -3.08
C LEU A 5 -7.64 -18.60 -3.07
N THR A 6 -8.20 -18.17 -1.95
CA THR A 6 -9.54 -17.56 -1.90
C THR A 6 -9.49 -16.14 -2.46
N LEU A 7 -10.65 -15.54 -2.78
CA LEU A 7 -10.71 -14.14 -3.20
C LEU A 7 -10.01 -13.19 -2.21
N CYS A 8 -10.27 -13.36 -0.91
CA CYS A 8 -9.66 -12.55 0.14
C CYS A 8 -8.12 -12.62 0.07
N GLN A 9 -7.57 -13.83 -0.08
CA GLN A 9 -6.13 -14.04 -0.18
C GLN A 9 -5.53 -13.48 -1.47
N ALA A 10 -6.26 -13.53 -2.59
CA ALA A 10 -5.81 -12.94 -3.85
C ALA A 10 -5.73 -11.40 -3.75
N LEU A 11 -6.75 -10.76 -3.17
CA LEU A 11 -6.74 -9.33 -2.90
C LEU A 11 -5.59 -8.94 -1.95
N GLU A 12 -5.39 -9.71 -0.88
CA GLU A 12 -4.29 -9.49 0.07
C GLU A 12 -2.91 -9.70 -0.54
N ALA A 13 -2.76 -10.62 -1.50
CA ALA A 13 -1.52 -10.82 -2.23
C ALA A 13 -1.17 -9.59 -3.07
N ILE A 14 -2.15 -9.02 -3.80
CA ILE A 14 -1.97 -7.77 -4.56
C ILE A 14 -1.70 -6.59 -3.61
N ALA A 15 -2.44 -6.46 -2.51
CA ALA A 15 -2.21 -5.41 -1.51
C ALA A 15 -0.88 -5.56 -0.75
N GLY A 16 -0.28 -6.76 -0.78
CA GLY A 16 1.06 -7.04 -0.28
C GLY A 16 2.18 -6.49 -1.16
N CYS A 17 1.86 -6.03 -2.37
CA CYS A 17 2.77 -5.23 -3.19
C CYS A 17 2.90 -3.80 -2.66
N THR A 18 3.96 -3.14 -3.09
CA THR A 18 4.29 -1.78 -2.69
C THR A 18 3.59 -0.74 -3.56
N ASN A 19 3.48 -1.04 -4.85
CA ASN A 19 2.92 -0.20 -5.91
C ASN A 19 2.65 -1.05 -7.17
N ASP A 20 2.13 -0.43 -8.22
CA ASP A 20 1.83 -1.09 -9.49
C ASP A 20 3.04 -1.75 -10.14
N ARG A 21 4.23 -1.14 -9.99
CA ARG A 21 5.47 -1.71 -10.51
C ARG A 21 5.81 -3.03 -9.81
N ASP A 22 5.60 -3.11 -8.50
CA ASP A 22 5.82 -4.32 -7.71
C ASP A 22 4.76 -5.40 -8.01
N VAL A 23 3.53 -5.02 -8.41
CA VAL A 23 2.55 -5.97 -8.98
C VAL A 23 3.09 -6.53 -10.29
N TRP A 24 3.51 -5.67 -11.21
CA TRP A 24 4.07 -6.08 -12.50
C TRP A 24 5.30 -6.96 -12.33
N ASP A 25 6.24 -6.61 -11.43
CA ASP A 25 7.48 -7.38 -11.24
C ASP A 25 7.22 -8.76 -10.61
N ARG A 26 6.07 -8.98 -9.95
CA ARG A 26 5.75 -10.25 -9.27
C ARG A 26 4.79 -11.13 -10.04
N TYR A 27 3.78 -10.55 -10.67
CA TYR A 27 2.64 -11.29 -11.19
C TYR A 27 2.37 -10.99 -12.65
N GLY A 28 2.09 -12.04 -13.42
CA GLY A 28 1.70 -11.93 -14.83
C GLY A 28 0.18 -11.95 -14.98
N TRP A 29 -0.42 -13.10 -14.69
CA TRP A 29 -1.85 -13.37 -14.89
C TRP A 29 -2.53 -13.89 -13.63
N VAL A 30 -3.81 -13.58 -13.51
CA VAL A 30 -4.73 -14.18 -12.55
C VAL A 30 -5.57 -15.21 -13.27
N TYR A 31 -5.63 -16.41 -12.69
CA TYR A 31 -6.48 -17.50 -13.13
C TYR A 31 -7.52 -17.77 -12.06
N ALA A 32 -8.71 -18.21 -12.46
CA ALA A 32 -9.78 -18.54 -11.55
C ALA A 32 -10.52 -19.81 -11.99
N THR A 33 -11.06 -20.56 -11.04
CA THR A 33 -12.08 -21.57 -11.36
C THR A 33 -13.36 -20.88 -11.83
N ASP A 34 -14.07 -21.46 -12.79
CA ASP A 34 -15.36 -20.94 -13.26
C ASP A 34 -16.39 -20.83 -12.11
N GLY A 35 -17.25 -19.81 -12.17
CA GLY A 35 -18.34 -19.59 -11.20
C GLY A 35 -18.33 -18.20 -10.58
N ASP A 36 -18.99 -18.05 -9.43
CA ASP A 36 -18.99 -16.81 -8.65
C ASP A 36 -17.62 -16.58 -7.99
N GLU A 37 -17.08 -15.38 -8.13
CA GLU A 37 -15.79 -14.95 -7.58
C GLU A 37 -15.67 -15.18 -6.07
N ARG A 38 -16.78 -15.18 -5.34
CA ARG A 38 -16.82 -15.44 -3.88
C ARG A 38 -16.42 -16.87 -3.53
N ASP A 39 -16.81 -17.81 -4.38
CA ASP A 39 -16.58 -19.24 -4.17
C ASP A 39 -15.39 -19.76 -4.97
N ALA A 40 -14.93 -18.99 -5.96
CA ALA A 40 -13.83 -19.33 -6.84
C ALA A 40 -12.50 -19.57 -6.09
N ARG A 41 -11.60 -20.28 -6.77
CA ARG A 41 -10.19 -20.39 -6.39
C ARG A 41 -9.34 -19.67 -7.40
N PHE A 42 -8.42 -18.85 -6.89
CA PHE A 42 -7.55 -18.00 -7.68
C PHE A 42 -6.12 -18.51 -7.66
N TRP A 43 -5.39 -18.22 -8.72
CA TRP A 43 -3.95 -18.44 -8.77
C TRP A 43 -3.29 -17.29 -9.52
N LEU A 44 -2.21 -16.76 -8.95
CA LEU A 44 -1.43 -15.66 -9.54
C LEU A 44 -0.15 -16.27 -10.10
N SER A 45 0.02 -16.24 -11.42
CA SER A 45 1.25 -16.69 -12.06
C SER A 45 2.37 -15.68 -11.80
N ASP A 46 3.60 -16.17 -11.79
CA ASP A 46 4.77 -15.31 -11.69
C ASP A 46 4.89 -14.45 -12.96
N HIS A 47 5.48 -13.25 -12.88
CA HIS A 47 5.59 -12.33 -14.01
C HIS A 47 6.33 -12.92 -15.22
N ASP A 48 7.42 -13.64 -14.95
CA ASP A 48 8.29 -14.23 -15.98
C ASP A 48 7.66 -15.44 -16.67
N ALA A 49 6.53 -15.95 -16.17
CA ALA A 49 5.83 -17.06 -16.79
C ALA A 49 4.91 -16.53 -17.89
N GLU A 50 5.24 -16.86 -19.14
CA GLU A 50 4.38 -16.57 -20.28
C GLU A 50 3.03 -17.30 -20.11
N HIS A 51 1.96 -16.70 -20.64
CA HIS A 51 0.61 -17.24 -20.50
C HIS A 51 0.47 -18.65 -21.10
N ASP A 52 1.19 -18.89 -22.20
CA ASP A 52 1.28 -20.14 -22.95
C ASP A 52 2.47 -21.02 -22.53
N ASP A 53 3.10 -20.73 -21.37
CA ASP A 53 4.10 -21.62 -20.81
C ASP A 53 3.45 -23.00 -20.51
N PRO A 54 3.99 -24.11 -21.02
CA PRO A 54 3.40 -25.44 -20.82
C PRO A 54 3.23 -25.83 -19.35
N SER A 55 4.05 -25.28 -18.45
CA SER A 55 3.91 -25.51 -17.00
C SER A 55 2.73 -24.76 -16.39
N VAL A 56 2.43 -23.56 -16.91
CA VAL A 56 1.26 -22.75 -16.55
C VAL A 56 -0.01 -23.43 -17.04
N GLU A 57 -0.03 -23.85 -18.31
CA GLU A 57 -1.15 -24.61 -18.89
C GLU A 57 -1.42 -25.91 -18.13
N ALA A 58 -0.37 -26.67 -17.80
CA ALA A 58 -0.50 -27.92 -17.05
C ALA A 58 -1.06 -27.69 -15.65
N PHE A 59 -0.60 -26.65 -14.95
CA PHE A 59 -1.11 -26.30 -13.63
C PHE A 59 -2.57 -25.85 -13.70
N ALA A 60 -2.92 -24.98 -14.64
CA ALA A 60 -4.28 -24.50 -14.84
C ALA A 60 -5.24 -25.66 -15.14
N ALA A 61 -4.87 -26.55 -16.07
CA ALA A 61 -5.65 -27.74 -16.41
C ALA A 61 -5.82 -28.70 -15.22
N GLN A 62 -4.76 -28.93 -14.42
CA GLN A 62 -4.82 -29.77 -13.23
C GLN A 62 -5.83 -29.26 -12.19
N HIS A 63 -5.99 -27.94 -12.10
CA HIS A 63 -6.82 -27.28 -11.10
C HIS A 63 -8.16 -26.73 -11.64
N ALA A 64 -8.50 -27.04 -12.89
CA ALA A 64 -9.68 -26.52 -13.59
C ALA A 64 -9.76 -24.98 -13.54
N LEU A 65 -8.63 -24.33 -13.76
CA LEU A 65 -8.53 -22.88 -13.82
C LEU A 65 -8.63 -22.38 -15.26
N SER A 66 -9.35 -21.28 -15.43
CA SER A 66 -9.45 -20.51 -16.66
C SER A 66 -8.67 -19.21 -16.50
N THR A 67 -8.12 -18.68 -17.61
CA THR A 67 -7.55 -17.33 -17.65
C THR A 67 -8.62 -16.32 -17.24
N TYR A 68 -8.32 -15.47 -16.26
CA TYR A 68 -9.29 -14.51 -15.74
C TYR A 68 -8.95 -13.08 -16.16
N LEU A 69 -7.87 -12.51 -15.62
CA LEU A 69 -7.41 -11.15 -15.91
C LEU A 69 -5.88 -11.08 -15.85
N GLU A 70 -5.27 -10.12 -16.52
CA GLU A 70 -3.88 -9.74 -16.21
C GLU A 70 -3.80 -9.25 -14.75
N ALA A 71 -2.68 -9.51 -14.07
CA ALA A 71 -2.52 -9.08 -12.67
C ALA A 71 -2.59 -7.54 -12.53
N ALA A 72 -2.12 -6.81 -13.53
CA ALA A 72 -2.24 -5.36 -13.59
C ALA A 72 -3.70 -4.92 -13.71
N THR A 73 -4.47 -5.50 -14.63
CA THR A 73 -5.91 -5.22 -14.78
C THR A 73 -6.68 -5.59 -13.52
N PHE A 74 -6.37 -6.72 -12.89
CA PHE A 74 -6.96 -7.11 -11.61
C PHE A 74 -6.72 -6.03 -10.55
N ALA A 75 -5.48 -5.53 -10.41
CA ALA A 75 -5.15 -4.44 -9.51
C ALA A 75 -5.89 -3.13 -9.85
N ASP A 76 -6.02 -2.78 -11.14
CA ASP A 76 -6.78 -1.61 -11.58
C ASP A 76 -8.25 -1.68 -11.16
N VAL A 77 -8.90 -2.84 -11.30
CA VAL A 77 -10.29 -3.05 -10.84
C VAL A 77 -10.41 -2.81 -9.33
N LEU A 78 -9.47 -3.35 -8.54
CA LEU A 78 -9.46 -3.12 -7.09
C LEU A 78 -9.26 -1.63 -6.77
N ASP A 79 -8.36 -0.95 -7.47
CA ASP A 79 -8.06 0.46 -7.20
C ASP A 79 -9.21 1.39 -7.60
N VAL A 80 -9.89 1.12 -8.72
CA VAL A 80 -11.10 1.86 -9.11
C VAL A 80 -12.22 1.63 -8.09
N GLN A 81 -12.50 0.38 -7.72
CA GLN A 81 -13.52 0.07 -6.71
C GLN A 81 -13.18 0.73 -5.36
N LYS A 82 -11.90 0.74 -4.98
CA LYS A 82 -11.42 1.42 -3.76
C LYS A 82 -11.63 2.92 -3.81
N ARG A 83 -11.30 3.56 -4.94
CA ARG A 83 -11.46 5.01 -5.15
C ARG A 83 -12.93 5.42 -5.10
N GLN A 84 -13.82 4.61 -5.68
CA GLN A 84 -15.27 4.83 -5.68
C GLN A 84 -15.90 4.55 -4.31
N CYS A 85 -15.48 3.50 -3.60
CA CYS A 85 -15.99 3.15 -2.28
C CYS A 85 -14.84 2.67 -1.36
N PRO A 86 -14.22 3.57 -0.57
CA PRO A 86 -13.06 3.25 0.27
C PRO A 86 -13.28 2.17 1.33
N LEU A 87 -14.54 1.94 1.72
CA LEU A 87 -14.96 0.94 2.70
C LEU A 87 -15.63 -0.28 2.06
N SER A 88 -15.40 -0.50 0.76
CA SER A 88 -15.85 -1.70 0.04
C SER A 88 -15.55 -2.97 0.83
N THR A 89 -16.54 -3.85 0.85
CA THR A 89 -16.47 -5.20 1.41
C THR A 89 -15.88 -6.18 0.40
N LEU A 90 -15.56 -7.40 0.84
CA LEU A 90 -15.10 -8.45 -0.07
C LEU A 90 -16.14 -8.75 -1.18
N ASP A 91 -17.44 -8.68 -0.85
CA ASP A 91 -18.52 -8.87 -1.80
C ASP A 91 -18.60 -7.78 -2.87
N ASP A 92 -18.29 -6.53 -2.51
CA ASP A 92 -18.25 -5.41 -3.45
C ASP A 92 -17.10 -5.62 -4.45
N TYR A 93 -15.94 -6.10 -4.00
CA TYR A 93 -14.82 -6.43 -4.88
C TYR A 93 -15.10 -7.64 -5.76
N ALA A 94 -15.76 -8.69 -5.23
CA ALA A 94 -16.22 -9.82 -6.03
C ALA A 94 -17.10 -9.33 -7.19
N GLN A 95 -18.07 -8.47 -6.89
CA GLN A 95 -18.98 -7.92 -7.89
C GLN A 95 -18.27 -7.05 -8.94
N ALA A 96 -17.29 -6.24 -8.52
CA ALA A 96 -16.51 -5.40 -9.42
C ALA A 96 -15.66 -6.22 -10.39
N LEU A 97 -15.02 -7.29 -9.89
CA LEU A 97 -14.22 -8.21 -10.69
C LEU A 97 -15.10 -8.98 -11.68
N ALA A 98 -16.25 -9.51 -11.23
CA ALA A 98 -17.23 -10.17 -12.09
C ALA A 98 -17.70 -9.28 -13.24
N TYR A 99 -18.04 -8.05 -12.89
CA TYR A 99 -18.50 -7.06 -13.87
C TYR A 99 -17.41 -6.75 -14.89
N TYR A 100 -16.17 -6.54 -14.45
CA TYR A 100 -15.07 -6.28 -15.37
C TYR A 100 -14.80 -7.49 -16.28
N SER A 101 -14.81 -8.71 -15.73
CA SER A 101 -14.60 -9.92 -16.52
C SER A 101 -15.68 -10.12 -17.60
N GLU A 102 -16.93 -9.78 -17.31
CA GLU A 102 -18.04 -9.91 -18.26
C GLU A 102 -18.09 -8.77 -19.31
N TYR A 103 -17.81 -7.53 -18.89
CA TYR A 103 -18.07 -6.34 -19.70
C TYR A 103 -16.83 -5.58 -20.17
N ASP A 104 -15.63 -5.98 -19.73
CA ASP A 104 -14.35 -5.27 -19.94
C ASP A 104 -14.47 -3.77 -19.61
N ALA A 105 -15.14 -3.48 -18.49
CA ALA A 105 -15.45 -2.14 -18.03
C ALA A 105 -15.53 -2.10 -16.50
N PHE A 106 -15.18 -0.95 -15.90
CA PHE A 106 -15.31 -0.76 -14.46
C PHE A 106 -16.78 -0.67 -14.04
N ALA A 107 -17.15 -1.35 -12.96
CA ALA A 107 -18.49 -1.34 -12.43
C ALA A 107 -18.91 0.08 -11.95
N PRO A 108 -20.12 0.54 -12.27
CA PRO A 108 -20.65 1.76 -11.68
C PRO A 108 -21.07 1.51 -10.23
N VAL A 109 -20.71 2.42 -9.33
CA VAL A 109 -21.16 2.39 -7.92
C VAL A 109 -22.25 3.43 -7.72
N ALA A 110 -23.40 2.99 -7.19
CA ALA A 110 -24.54 3.87 -6.96
C ALA A 110 -24.18 5.05 -6.04
N GLY A 111 -24.55 6.27 -6.45
CA GLY A 111 -24.27 7.49 -5.70
C GLY A 111 -22.86 8.06 -5.91
N ILE A 112 -22.05 7.45 -6.76
CA ILE A 112 -20.80 8.05 -7.25
C ILE A 112 -21.10 8.86 -8.50
N ASP A 113 -20.60 10.09 -8.51
CA ASP A 113 -20.69 10.97 -9.68
C ASP A 113 -19.81 10.38 -10.80
N GLU A 114 -20.43 9.99 -11.91
CA GLU A 114 -19.74 9.45 -13.08
C GLU A 114 -18.64 10.38 -13.61
N ALA A 115 -18.78 11.70 -13.43
CA ALA A 115 -17.77 12.67 -13.85
C ALA A 115 -16.55 12.73 -12.92
N LEU A 116 -16.73 12.37 -11.65
CA LEU A 116 -15.64 12.36 -10.66
C LEU A 116 -14.97 10.98 -10.55
N GLY A 117 -15.75 9.90 -10.69
CA GLY A 117 -15.26 8.53 -10.58
C GLY A 117 -14.64 8.18 -9.22
N GLU A 118 -14.83 9.02 -8.20
CA GLU A 118 -14.25 8.88 -6.87
C GLU A 118 -15.29 9.15 -5.76
N ALA A 119 -15.06 8.58 -4.59
CA ALA A 119 -15.83 8.85 -3.38
C ALA A 119 -15.74 10.32 -2.94
N THR A 120 -16.80 10.77 -2.26
CA THR A 120 -16.84 12.11 -1.65
C THR A 120 -15.68 12.31 -0.65
N ALA A 121 -15.34 13.58 -0.40
CA ALA A 121 -14.29 13.91 0.56
C ALA A 121 -14.63 13.38 1.96
N GLU A 122 -15.90 13.42 2.34
CA GLU A 122 -16.42 12.93 3.62
C GLU A 122 -16.24 11.41 3.75
N ALA A 123 -16.56 10.65 2.69
CA ALA A 123 -16.39 9.20 2.70
C ALA A 123 -14.91 8.80 2.79
N ARG A 124 -14.03 9.50 2.06
CA ARG A 124 -12.57 9.30 2.16
C ARG A 124 -12.04 9.63 3.56
N GLN A 125 -12.50 10.74 4.14
CA GLN A 125 -12.10 11.13 5.48
C GLN A 125 -12.59 10.14 6.54
N ALA A 126 -13.80 9.60 6.39
CA ALA A 126 -14.33 8.56 7.28
C ALA A 126 -13.49 7.27 7.20
N ALA A 127 -13.12 6.83 6.00
CA ALA A 127 -12.26 5.66 5.82
C ALA A 127 -10.87 5.87 6.43
N HIS A 128 -10.27 7.04 6.20
CA HIS A 128 -8.99 7.42 6.77
C HIS A 128 -9.02 7.48 8.31
N ALA A 129 -10.11 7.98 8.89
CA ALA A 129 -10.32 7.98 10.34
C ALA A 129 -10.39 6.56 10.92
N LEU A 130 -10.89 5.59 10.16
CA LEU A 130 -10.89 4.17 10.50
C LEU A 130 -9.54 3.48 10.26
N GLY A 131 -8.52 4.21 9.78
CA GLY A 131 -7.19 3.67 9.50
C GLY A 131 -7.06 2.98 8.13
N VAL A 132 -8.00 3.22 7.22
CA VAL A 132 -8.00 2.68 5.86
C VAL A 132 -7.38 3.70 4.89
N GLY A 133 -6.40 3.26 4.10
CA GLY A 133 -5.67 4.10 3.16
C GLY A 133 -6.47 4.43 1.90
N ARG A 134 -5.96 5.38 1.10
CA ARG A 134 -6.62 5.82 -0.13
C ARG A 134 -6.58 4.76 -1.23
N GLY A 135 -5.44 4.07 -1.39
CA GLY A 135 -5.22 3.06 -2.43
C GLY A 135 -5.35 1.63 -1.92
N ILE A 136 -5.01 0.69 -2.80
CA ILE A 136 -5.02 -0.75 -2.53
C ILE A 136 -3.72 -1.30 -1.94
N PHE A 137 -2.71 -0.45 -1.74
CA PHE A 137 -1.45 -0.81 -1.08
C PHE A 137 -1.38 -0.21 0.32
N ALA A 138 -0.50 -0.77 1.15
CA ALA A 138 -0.21 -0.20 2.47
C ALA A 138 0.42 1.20 2.34
N ALA A 139 -0.20 2.20 2.97
CA ALA A 139 0.22 3.59 2.92
C ALA A 139 0.70 4.06 4.30
N PHE A 140 1.60 5.05 4.31
CA PHE A 140 2.23 5.55 5.54
C PHE A 140 2.28 7.07 5.57
N ASP A 141 1.82 7.66 6.67
CA ASP A 141 2.08 9.06 7.00
C ASP A 141 3.29 9.14 7.91
N VAL A 142 4.21 10.07 7.63
CA VAL A 142 5.42 10.26 8.41
C VAL A 142 5.50 11.70 8.89
N ALA A 143 5.67 11.90 10.19
CA ALA A 143 5.77 13.22 10.80
C ALA A 143 6.89 13.30 11.85
N LEU A 144 7.58 14.44 11.85
CA LEU A 144 8.43 14.85 12.96
C LEU A 144 7.55 15.56 13.98
N VAL A 145 7.19 14.86 15.06
CA VAL A 145 6.32 15.38 16.12
C VAL A 145 7.08 15.97 17.30
N GLN A 146 8.35 15.57 17.49
CA GLN A 146 9.21 16.03 18.58
C GLN A 146 10.65 16.15 18.10
N CYS A 147 11.31 17.26 18.44
CA CYS A 147 12.72 17.47 18.13
C CYS A 147 13.43 18.11 19.34
N PRO A 148 14.44 17.45 19.93
CA PRO A 148 15.26 18.07 20.95
C PRO A 148 15.97 19.32 20.40
N ALA A 149 16.05 20.39 21.21
CA ALA A 149 16.71 21.63 20.79
C ALA A 149 18.18 21.41 20.33
N SER A 150 18.87 20.45 20.95
CA SER A 150 20.23 20.04 20.56
C SER A 150 20.33 19.41 19.18
N LYS A 151 19.22 18.91 18.62
CA LYS A 151 19.13 18.20 17.34
C LYS A 151 18.43 19.00 16.24
N VAL A 152 17.93 20.21 16.54
CA VAL A 152 17.11 21.00 15.60
C VAL A 152 17.82 21.32 14.27
N LYS A 153 19.15 21.51 14.30
CA LYS A 153 19.95 21.76 13.09
C LYS A 153 20.08 20.51 12.22
N ASP A 154 20.29 19.35 12.84
CA ASP A 154 20.36 18.07 12.14
C ASP A 154 18.99 17.73 11.55
N ALA A 155 17.91 17.89 12.34
CA ALA A 155 16.54 17.71 11.87
C ALA A 155 16.23 18.62 10.67
N ALA A 156 16.56 19.90 10.74
CA ALA A 156 16.33 20.85 9.65
C ALA A 156 17.05 20.46 8.35
N ARG A 157 18.26 19.89 8.42
CA ARG A 157 18.97 19.40 7.23
C ARG A 157 18.28 18.21 6.60
N ILE A 158 17.77 17.27 7.40
CA ILE A 158 17.05 16.10 6.91
C ILE A 158 15.70 16.52 6.35
N VAL A 159 14.94 17.36 7.06
CA VAL A 159 13.66 17.94 6.60
C VAL A 159 13.83 18.67 5.27
N ALA A 160 14.88 19.48 5.14
CA ALA A 160 15.21 20.18 3.89
C ALA A 160 15.39 19.21 2.71
N ALA A 161 16.09 18.09 2.92
CA ALA A 161 16.30 17.08 1.88
C ALA A 161 15.02 16.27 1.58
N VAL A 162 14.20 15.97 2.59
CA VAL A 162 12.96 15.20 2.43
C VAL A 162 11.88 15.99 1.69
N LEU A 163 11.69 17.25 2.07
CA LEU A 163 10.67 18.15 1.52
C LEU A 163 11.14 18.98 0.33
N ASP A 164 12.41 18.84 -0.05
CA ASP A 164 13.07 19.65 -1.09
C ASP A 164 12.88 21.17 -0.87
N VAL A 165 13.25 21.63 0.34
CA VAL A 165 13.15 23.05 0.73
C VAL A 165 14.47 23.58 1.28
N PRO A 166 14.72 24.91 1.23
CA PRO A 166 15.90 25.49 1.85
C PRO A 166 16.00 25.19 3.35
N VAL A 167 17.22 24.96 3.87
CA VAL A 167 17.48 24.66 5.29
C VAL A 167 16.92 25.73 6.23
N GLY A 168 16.93 27.01 5.85
CA GLY A 168 16.32 28.08 6.65
C GLY A 168 14.81 27.90 6.85
N ARG A 169 14.09 27.47 5.80
CA ARG A 169 12.66 27.15 5.88
C ARG A 169 12.44 25.89 6.70
N ALA A 170 13.23 24.84 6.47
CA ALA A 170 13.16 23.62 7.26
C ALA A 170 13.43 23.86 8.75
N LEU A 171 14.34 24.78 9.09
CA LEU A 171 14.62 25.16 10.48
C LEU A 171 13.42 25.85 11.14
N ALA A 172 12.71 26.71 10.40
CA ALA A 172 11.47 27.32 10.89
C ALA A 172 10.41 26.24 11.13
N LEU A 173 10.23 25.30 10.19
CA LEU A 173 9.32 24.16 10.35
C LEU A 173 9.68 23.30 11.58
N CYS A 174 10.95 22.95 11.77
CA CYS A 174 11.39 22.17 12.95
C CYS A 174 11.19 22.87 14.29
N ARG A 175 10.98 24.20 14.30
CA ARG A 175 10.64 24.99 15.50
C ARG A 175 9.13 25.08 15.73
N ASP A 176 8.34 24.81 14.70
CA ASP A 176 6.88 24.89 14.69
C ASP A 176 6.29 23.48 14.42
N LEU A 177 6.59 22.55 15.32
CA LEU A 177 6.16 21.16 15.23
C LEU A 177 4.64 21.01 15.37
N PRO A 178 4.00 19.99 14.76
CA PRO A 178 4.61 18.90 14.00
C PRO A 178 4.97 19.29 12.56
N VAL A 179 6.02 18.67 12.00
CA VAL A 179 6.35 18.76 10.58
C VAL A 179 5.94 17.47 9.88
N GLU A 180 5.03 17.60 8.92
CA GLU A 180 4.68 16.52 8.01
C GLU A 180 5.81 16.29 7.00
N LEU A 181 6.32 15.07 6.95
CA LEU A 181 7.43 14.66 6.09
C LEU A 181 6.93 13.94 4.83
N GLY A 182 5.70 13.45 4.87
CA GLY A 182 4.94 12.94 3.73
C GLY A 182 3.65 12.28 4.17
N ARG A 183 2.70 12.22 3.25
CA ARG A 183 1.42 11.51 3.38
C ARG A 183 1.31 10.42 2.33
N ASP A 184 0.51 9.41 2.64
CA ASP A 184 0.18 8.32 1.73
C ASP A 184 1.42 7.68 1.07
N LEU A 185 2.53 7.60 1.82
CA LEU A 185 3.80 7.11 1.29
C LEU A 185 3.78 5.59 1.17
N GLU A 186 4.42 5.09 0.11
CA GLU A 186 4.78 3.67 0.01
C GLU A 186 5.79 3.27 1.09
N ARG A 187 5.77 1.98 1.48
CA ARG A 187 6.63 1.43 2.54
C ARG A 187 8.12 1.75 2.35
N PRO A 188 8.76 1.56 1.19
CA PRO A 188 10.19 1.85 1.02
C PRO A 188 10.50 3.34 1.20
N ARG A 189 9.61 4.22 0.72
CA ARG A 189 9.80 5.67 0.85
C ARG A 189 9.68 6.11 2.30
N ALA A 190 8.66 5.63 3.01
CA ALA A 190 8.49 5.88 4.44
C ALA A 190 9.69 5.36 5.26
N ALA A 191 10.16 4.14 4.96
CA ALA A 191 11.33 3.54 5.61
C ALA A 191 12.62 4.33 5.35
N ALA A 192 12.82 4.84 4.13
CA ALA A 192 13.99 5.66 3.79
C ALA A 192 14.02 6.98 4.58
N ILE A 193 12.87 7.65 4.72
CA ILE A 193 12.74 8.86 5.55
C ILE A 193 13.04 8.51 7.01
N ALA A 194 12.39 7.46 7.54
CA ALA A 194 12.60 6.97 8.88
C ALA A 194 14.08 6.69 9.20
N ALA A 195 14.77 5.97 8.32
CA ALA A 195 16.18 5.61 8.48
C ALA A 195 17.09 6.85 8.60
N ALA A 196 16.83 7.91 7.83
CA ALA A 196 17.61 9.14 7.89
C ALA A 196 17.51 9.82 9.27
N PHE A 197 16.31 9.89 9.85
CA PHE A 197 16.10 10.47 11.18
C PHE A 197 16.63 9.56 12.29
N GLN A 198 16.46 8.24 12.17
CA GLN A 198 17.01 7.27 13.12
C GLN A 198 18.53 7.35 13.19
N ALA A 199 19.22 7.48 12.04
CA ALA A 199 20.67 7.65 11.99
C ALA A 199 21.14 8.93 12.71
N ALA A 200 20.30 9.98 12.74
CA ALA A 200 20.56 11.21 13.49
C ALA A 200 20.16 11.13 14.99
N GLY A 201 19.54 10.02 15.41
CA GLY A 201 19.00 9.83 16.76
C GLY A 201 17.76 10.68 17.03
N ILE A 202 16.94 10.93 16.00
CA ILE A 202 15.73 11.74 16.08
C ILE A 202 14.52 10.81 15.90
N ALA A 203 13.53 10.94 16.79
CA ALA A 203 12.32 10.15 16.74
C ALA A 203 11.33 10.71 15.71
N LEU A 204 10.66 9.80 15.00
CA LEU A 204 9.52 10.13 14.13
C LEU A 204 8.27 9.40 14.60
N GLU A 205 7.13 9.96 14.21
CA GLU A 205 5.86 9.26 14.19
C GLU A 205 5.60 8.76 12.77
N MET A 206 5.32 7.46 12.64
CA MET A 206 4.92 6.83 11.39
C MET A 206 3.60 6.10 11.61
N ARG A 207 2.55 6.54 10.92
CA ARG A 207 1.22 5.96 10.98
C ARG A 207 0.97 5.15 9.72
N GLY A 208 0.65 3.88 9.89
CA GLY A 208 0.31 2.98 8.80
C GLY A 208 -1.19 2.89 8.57
N TYR A 209 -1.60 2.76 7.31
CA TYR A 209 -2.99 2.58 6.91
C TYR A 209 -3.16 1.24 6.18
N ARG A 210 -4.25 0.54 6.50
CA ARG A 210 -4.60 -0.73 5.85
C ARG A 210 -5.15 -0.48 4.45
N ALA A 211 -4.79 -1.34 3.50
CA ALA A 211 -5.32 -1.30 2.14
C ALA A 211 -6.84 -1.59 2.13
N PHE A 212 -7.27 -2.66 2.80
CA PHE A 212 -8.67 -3.04 2.88
C PHE A 212 -9.21 -3.02 4.31
N PRO A 213 -10.53 -2.80 4.52
CA PRO A 213 -11.12 -2.71 5.84
C PRO A 213 -10.88 -3.93 6.75
N TRP A 214 -10.73 -5.13 6.18
CA TRP A 214 -10.55 -6.39 6.92
C TRP A 214 -9.08 -6.74 7.21
N MET A 215 -8.12 -6.04 6.60
CA MET A 215 -6.71 -6.31 6.83
C MET A 215 -6.23 -5.72 8.16
N ASP A 216 -5.19 -6.32 8.72
CA ASP A 216 -4.48 -5.72 9.85
C ASP A 216 -3.79 -4.41 9.45
N ALA A 217 -3.80 -3.44 10.36
CA ALA A 217 -3.07 -2.20 10.15
C ALA A 217 -1.56 -2.49 10.09
N PRO A 218 -0.84 -1.95 9.09
CA PRO A 218 0.62 -2.06 9.09
C PRO A 218 1.15 -1.36 10.35
N ALA A 219 2.17 -1.96 10.98
CA ALA A 219 2.68 -1.52 12.26
C ALA A 219 2.91 0.00 12.30
N THR A 220 2.15 0.70 13.15
CA THR A 220 2.39 2.11 13.49
C THR A 220 3.55 2.13 14.47
N VAL A 221 4.67 2.71 14.07
CA VAL A 221 5.89 2.71 14.88
C VAL A 221 6.28 4.13 15.22
N ARG A 222 6.31 4.41 16.52
CA ARG A 222 7.09 5.55 17.02
C ARG A 222 8.54 5.11 17.08
N LEU A 223 9.32 5.48 16.08
CA LEU A 223 10.71 5.07 15.98
C LEU A 223 11.51 5.81 17.05
N MET A 224 11.79 5.14 18.15
CA MET A 224 12.64 5.67 19.21
C MET A 224 14.08 5.80 18.70
N PRO A 225 14.85 6.80 19.18
CA PRO A 225 16.27 6.86 18.91
C PRO A 225 16.91 5.55 19.38
N VAL A 226 17.69 4.90 18.54
CA VAL A 226 18.52 3.77 18.98
C VAL A 226 19.46 4.31 20.05
N ALA A 227 19.37 3.77 21.26
CA ALA A 227 20.34 4.05 22.30
C ALA A 227 21.71 3.57 21.79
N LEU A 228 22.56 4.52 21.38
CA LEU A 228 23.97 4.25 21.12
C LEU A 228 24.53 3.61 22.39
N ARG A 229 24.84 2.31 22.34
CA ARG A 229 25.58 1.65 23.42
C ARG A 229 26.84 2.48 23.66
N PRO A 230 27.14 2.86 24.92
CA PRO A 230 28.37 3.58 25.20
C PRO A 230 29.53 2.68 24.75
N ALA A 231 30.42 3.24 23.91
CA ALA A 231 31.67 2.59 23.57
C ALA A 231 32.35 2.20 24.88
N ALA A 232 32.59 0.91 25.08
CA ALA A 232 33.35 0.44 26.21
C ALA A 232 34.69 1.17 26.17
N ALA A 233 34.92 2.01 27.19
CA ALA A 233 36.20 2.63 27.40
C ALA A 233 37.21 1.50 27.57
N ALA A 234 38.00 1.22 26.53
CA ALA A 234 39.20 0.40 26.63
C ALA A 234 40.20 1.19 27.47
N GLY A 235 40.09 1.03 28.79
CA GLY A 235 41.00 1.55 29.77
C GLY A 235 42.03 0.49 30.14
N ARG A 236 43.29 0.85 29.88
CA ARG A 236 44.58 0.29 30.34
C ARG A 236 45.24 -0.72 29.42
#